data_AF-A0A2H5ZKM5-F1
#
_entry.id   AF-A0A2H5ZKM5-F1
#
_cell.length_a   1.000
_cell.length_b   1.000
_cell.length_c   1.000
_cell.angle_alpha   90.00
_cell.angle_beta   90.00
_cell.angle_gamma   90.00
#
_symmetry.space_group_name_H-M   'P 1'
#
loop_
_entity.id
_entity.type
_entity.pdbx_description
1 polymer ?
#
loop_
_entity_poly.entity_id
_entity_poly.type
_entity_poly.pdbx_seq_one_letter_code
_entity_poly.pdbx_strand_id
1 'polypeptide(L)'
;MKLGSRLVFLAVLLALAVRGFANDENPHWMLRPDGEPDEEKCAICHDEDKNLLSSKEETCLSCHDRTLHSGSVEHLRASASDVQALLPPKEKIGVEFPLAEDGRMYCGTCHLFHDPRVDEVTLAAPRTLPSEGIAAEIRRATEKQVRSLLALRPESEVEWSFAPKSTGFLRLPLADDELCLACHEREAKGR
;
A
#
# COMPACT_ATOMS: atom_id res chain seq x y z
N MET A 1 43.76 -32.32 -12.58
CA MET A 1 42.73 -31.27 -12.50
C MET A 1 42.28 -31.15 -11.05
N LYS A 2 42.44 -29.97 -10.45
CA LYS A 2 42.48 -29.76 -9.00
C LYS A 2 41.07 -29.70 -8.39
N LEU A 3 40.84 -30.52 -7.36
CA LEU A 3 39.59 -30.66 -6.60
C LEU A 3 39.05 -29.32 -6.05
N GLY A 4 39.93 -28.35 -5.79
CA GLY A 4 39.57 -27.02 -5.27
C GLY A 4 38.74 -26.15 -6.22
N SER A 5 38.81 -26.36 -7.54
CA SER A 5 38.06 -25.53 -8.50
C SER A 5 36.57 -25.87 -8.58
N ARG A 6 36.18 -27.08 -8.16
CA ARG A 6 34.76 -27.53 -8.17
C ARG A 6 33.99 -27.05 -6.93
N LEU A 7 34.65 -26.93 -5.78
CA LEU A 7 34.06 -26.45 -4.54
C LEU A 7 33.72 -24.95 -4.59
N VAL A 8 34.58 -24.14 -5.20
CA VAL A 8 34.33 -22.69 -5.36
C VAL A 8 33.14 -22.43 -6.29
N PHE A 9 33.02 -23.20 -7.38
CA PHE A 9 31.89 -23.05 -8.32
C PHE A 9 30.54 -23.43 -7.69
N LEU A 10 30.52 -24.47 -6.85
CA LEU A 10 29.31 -24.91 -6.15
C LEU A 10 28.87 -23.90 -5.08
N ALA A 11 29.81 -23.28 -4.36
CA ALA A 11 29.52 -22.23 -3.38
C ALA A 11 28.95 -20.95 -4.02
N VAL A 12 29.44 -20.57 -5.21
CA VAL A 12 28.90 -19.42 -5.96
C VAL A 12 27.48 -19.71 -6.48
N LEU A 13 27.20 -20.92 -6.96
CA LEU A 13 25.87 -21.33 -7.38
C LEU A 13 24.87 -21.38 -6.20
N LEU A 14 25.27 -21.86 -5.02
CA LEU A 14 24.44 -21.81 -3.82
C LEU A 14 24.18 -20.37 -3.35
N ALA A 15 25.20 -19.50 -3.37
CA ALA A 15 25.04 -18.10 -2.98
C ALA A 15 24.13 -17.30 -3.93
N LEU A 16 24.06 -17.69 -5.19
CA LEU A 16 23.13 -17.12 -6.16
C LEU A 16 21.69 -17.66 -5.99
N ALA A 17 21.52 -18.92 -5.57
CA ALA A 17 20.19 -19.50 -5.35
C ALA A 17 19.47 -18.94 -4.10
N VAL A 18 20.21 -18.49 -3.08
CA VAL A 18 19.61 -17.99 -1.82
C VAL A 18 19.05 -16.57 -1.93
N ARG A 19 19.42 -15.79 -2.98
CA ARG A 19 18.96 -14.40 -3.13
C ARG A 19 17.56 -14.22 -3.74
N GLY A 20 16.87 -15.30 -4.09
CA GLY A 20 15.65 -15.24 -4.91
C GLY A 20 14.29 -15.13 -4.20
N PHE A 21 14.18 -15.42 -2.90
CA PHE A 21 12.86 -15.84 -2.35
C PHE A 21 12.16 -14.87 -1.38
N ALA A 22 12.68 -13.68 -1.11
CA ALA A 22 12.12 -12.78 -0.08
C ALA A 22 11.27 -11.61 -0.61
N ASN A 23 10.93 -11.58 -1.91
CA ASN A 23 10.19 -10.47 -2.53
C ASN A 23 8.89 -10.91 -3.23
N ASP A 24 8.24 -12.02 -2.87
CA ASP A 24 7.09 -12.53 -3.66
C ASP A 24 5.74 -12.65 -2.93
N GLU A 25 5.67 -12.39 -1.62
CA GLU A 25 4.43 -12.63 -0.85
C GLU A 25 3.46 -11.43 -0.80
N ASN A 26 3.75 -10.31 -1.48
CA ASN A 26 2.85 -9.15 -1.44
C ASN A 26 1.67 -9.34 -2.43
N PRO A 27 0.42 -9.50 -1.95
CA PRO A 27 -0.74 -9.73 -2.81
C PRO A 27 -1.06 -8.52 -3.71
N HIS A 28 -0.51 -7.33 -3.40
CA HIS A 28 -0.69 -6.14 -4.22
C HIS A 28 0.18 -6.13 -5.49
N TRP A 29 1.13 -7.07 -5.64
CA TRP A 29 1.93 -7.22 -6.86
C TRP A 29 1.29 -8.22 -7.82
N MET A 30 0.20 -7.78 -8.44
CA MET A 30 -0.68 -8.61 -9.27
C MET A 30 -0.13 -8.91 -10.67
N LEU A 31 1.01 -8.31 -11.06
CA LEU A 31 1.67 -8.56 -12.34
C LEU A 31 3.00 -9.27 -12.12
N ARG A 32 3.27 -10.25 -12.97
CA ARG A 32 4.56 -10.94 -13.08
C ARG A 32 5.58 -10.03 -13.80
N PRO A 33 6.89 -10.34 -13.74
CA PRO A 33 7.92 -9.51 -14.40
C PRO A 33 7.77 -9.35 -15.92
N ASP A 34 7.04 -10.26 -16.57
CA ASP A 34 6.69 -10.20 -18.01
C ASP A 34 5.50 -9.26 -18.30
N GLY A 35 4.87 -8.70 -17.26
CA GLY A 35 3.74 -7.79 -17.35
C GLY A 35 2.37 -8.48 -17.36
N GLU A 36 2.31 -9.80 -17.34
CA GLU A 36 1.06 -10.56 -17.31
C GLU A 36 0.53 -10.70 -15.88
N PRO A 37 -0.79 -10.89 -15.69
CA PRO A 37 -1.37 -11.18 -14.38
C PRO A 37 -0.73 -12.39 -13.68
N ASP A 38 -0.60 -12.29 -12.36
CA ASP A 38 -0.21 -13.38 -11.47
C ASP A 38 -1.47 -14.04 -10.89
N GLU A 39 -2.00 -15.03 -11.58
CA GLU A 39 -3.29 -15.66 -11.26
C GLU A 39 -3.31 -16.29 -9.84
N GLU A 40 -2.17 -16.73 -9.31
CA GLU A 40 -2.06 -17.22 -7.92
C GLU A 40 -2.35 -16.10 -6.92
N LYS A 41 -1.88 -14.88 -7.20
CA LYS A 41 -2.14 -13.71 -6.37
C LYS A 41 -3.56 -13.17 -6.58
N CYS A 42 -4.13 -13.30 -7.77
CA CYS A 42 -5.54 -12.96 -8.01
C CYS A 42 -6.48 -13.78 -7.11
N ALA A 43 -6.18 -15.07 -6.91
CA ALA A 43 -6.97 -15.98 -6.07
C ALA A 43 -6.97 -15.61 -4.57
N ILE A 44 -6.14 -14.66 -4.13
CA ILE A 44 -6.15 -14.15 -2.75
C ILE A 44 -7.41 -13.32 -2.50
N CYS A 45 -7.89 -12.60 -3.51
CA CYS A 45 -9.06 -11.72 -3.41
C CYS A 45 -10.25 -12.21 -4.21
N HIS A 46 -10.03 -13.02 -5.24
CA HIS A 46 -11.06 -13.45 -6.18
C HIS A 46 -11.27 -14.96 -6.20
N ASP A 47 -12.47 -15.38 -6.60
CA ASP A 47 -12.74 -16.76 -7.02
C ASP A 47 -12.29 -17.01 -8.48
N GLU A 48 -12.48 -18.24 -8.95
CA GLU A 48 -12.12 -18.65 -10.32
C GLU A 48 -12.90 -17.89 -11.41
N ASP A 49 -14.08 -17.36 -11.07
CA ASP A 49 -14.94 -16.56 -11.95
C ASP A 49 -14.61 -15.05 -11.86
N LYS A 50 -13.56 -14.68 -11.11
CA LYS A 50 -13.09 -13.30 -10.88
C LYS A 50 -14.07 -12.42 -10.11
N ASN A 51 -14.92 -13.04 -9.28
CA ASN A 51 -15.70 -12.32 -8.28
C ASN A 51 -14.88 -12.17 -7.00
N LEU A 52 -15.04 -11.04 -6.29
CA LEU A 52 -14.44 -10.88 -4.98
C LEU A 52 -14.98 -11.93 -4.00
N LEU A 53 -14.10 -12.55 -3.22
CA LEU A 53 -14.42 -13.55 -2.20
C LEU A 53 -15.25 -12.96 -1.04
N SER A 54 -15.19 -11.64 -0.86
CA SER A 54 -15.92 -10.90 0.17
C SER A 54 -16.24 -9.48 -0.31
N SER A 55 -16.85 -8.66 0.54
CA SER A 55 -17.04 -7.24 0.22
C SER A 55 -15.70 -6.53 0.00
N LYS A 56 -15.71 -5.39 -0.72
CA LYS A 56 -14.50 -4.59 -0.93
C LYS A 56 -13.80 -4.17 0.36
N GLU A 57 -14.58 -3.88 1.40
CA GLU A 57 -14.07 -3.54 2.74
C GLU A 57 -13.40 -4.77 3.40
N GLU A 58 -14.12 -5.89 3.47
CA GLU A 58 -13.62 -7.12 4.09
C GLU A 58 -12.42 -7.72 3.37
N THR A 59 -12.35 -7.58 2.03
CA THR A 59 -11.22 -8.04 1.22
C THR A 59 -9.92 -7.45 1.76
N CYS A 60 -9.86 -6.14 1.99
CA CYS A 60 -8.69 -5.48 2.54
C CYS A 60 -8.49 -5.81 4.03
N LEU A 61 -9.56 -5.81 4.82
CA LEU A 61 -9.47 -6.03 6.27
C LEU A 61 -9.06 -7.46 6.65
N SER A 62 -9.28 -8.44 5.78
CA SER A 62 -8.83 -9.83 5.99
C SER A 62 -7.32 -9.93 6.28
N CYS A 63 -6.51 -9.01 5.75
CA CYS A 63 -5.07 -8.92 6.02
C CYS A 63 -4.67 -7.67 6.83
N HIS A 64 -5.46 -6.60 6.79
CA HIS A 64 -5.07 -5.28 7.33
C HIS A 64 -5.80 -4.85 8.61
N ASP A 65 -6.66 -5.68 9.20
CA ASP A 65 -7.38 -5.37 10.44
C ASP A 65 -6.49 -4.88 11.61
N ARG A 66 -5.27 -5.39 11.70
CA ARG A 66 -4.27 -5.06 12.74
C ARG A 66 -3.28 -3.98 12.33
N THR A 67 -3.32 -3.54 11.08
CA THR A 67 -2.40 -2.53 10.52
C THR A 67 -3.11 -1.23 10.15
N LEU A 68 -4.30 -1.02 10.70
CA LEU A 68 -5.06 0.21 10.54
C LEU A 68 -4.24 1.42 11.02
N HIS A 69 -4.27 2.48 10.22
CA HIS A 69 -3.59 3.74 10.56
C HIS A 69 -4.58 4.75 11.15
N SER A 70 -4.05 5.78 11.82
CA SER A 70 -4.87 6.86 12.37
C SER A 70 -5.82 7.44 11.32
N GLY A 71 -7.07 7.70 11.72
CA GLY A 71 -8.12 8.21 10.84
C GLY A 71 -8.82 7.15 9.97
N SER A 72 -8.25 5.94 9.81
CA SER A 72 -8.86 4.92 8.95
C SER A 72 -10.19 4.41 9.49
N VAL A 73 -10.29 4.17 10.80
CA VAL A 73 -11.51 3.66 11.43
C VAL A 73 -12.65 4.68 11.33
N GLU A 74 -12.35 5.96 11.53
CA GLU A 74 -13.30 7.05 11.39
C GLU A 74 -13.83 7.15 9.95
N HIS A 75 -12.96 7.03 8.95
CA HIS A 75 -13.36 7.04 7.54
C HIS A 75 -14.19 5.80 7.15
N LEU A 76 -13.80 4.59 7.58
CA LEU A 76 -14.56 3.36 7.30
C LEU A 76 -15.96 3.36 7.94
N ARG A 77 -16.10 4.07 9.06
CA ARG A 77 -17.38 4.20 9.79
C ARG A 77 -18.21 5.41 9.36
N ALA A 78 -17.68 6.29 8.51
CA ALA A 78 -18.42 7.44 8.02
C ALA A 78 -19.68 6.99 7.26
N SER A 79 -20.78 7.72 7.44
CA SER A 79 -22.01 7.39 6.73
C SER A 79 -21.87 7.68 5.24
N ALA A 80 -22.58 6.94 4.40
CA ALA A 80 -22.57 7.18 2.95
C ALA A 80 -22.97 8.62 2.60
N SER A 81 -23.90 9.22 3.36
CA SER A 81 -24.29 10.62 3.18
C SER A 81 -23.18 11.62 3.50
N ASP A 82 -22.41 11.38 4.57
CA ASP A 82 -21.30 12.27 4.93
C ASP A 82 -20.16 12.17 3.91
N VAL A 83 -19.86 10.95 3.49
CA VAL A 83 -18.87 10.66 2.44
C VAL A 83 -19.26 11.35 1.13
N GLN A 84 -20.52 11.19 0.70
CA GLN A 84 -21.04 11.80 -0.53
C GLN A 84 -20.99 13.33 -0.48
N ALA A 85 -21.19 13.93 0.69
CA ALA A 85 -21.14 15.39 0.87
C ALA A 85 -19.72 15.97 0.77
N LEU A 86 -18.69 15.15 1.01
CA LEU A 86 -17.28 15.55 1.00
C LEU A 86 -16.54 15.13 -0.27
N LEU A 87 -17.03 14.10 -0.97
CA LEU A 87 -16.38 13.60 -2.19
C LEU A 87 -16.28 14.67 -3.29
N PRO A 88 -15.08 14.99 -3.76
CA PRO A 88 -14.91 15.86 -4.91
C PRO A 88 -15.29 15.12 -6.21
N PRO A 89 -15.84 15.84 -7.21
CA PRO A 89 -16.04 15.27 -8.53
C PRO A 89 -14.69 14.99 -9.21
N LYS A 90 -14.61 13.91 -10.00
CA LYS A 90 -13.40 13.51 -10.75
C LYS A 90 -12.86 14.63 -11.62
N GLU A 91 -13.76 15.43 -12.20
CA GLU A 91 -13.43 16.56 -13.06
C GLU A 91 -12.65 17.66 -12.31
N LYS A 92 -12.80 17.76 -10.98
CA LYS A 92 -12.08 18.74 -10.15
C LYS A 92 -10.66 18.28 -9.79
N ILE A 93 -10.50 17.00 -9.44
CA ILE A 93 -9.24 16.50 -8.85
C ILE A 93 -8.45 15.56 -9.78
N GLY A 94 -9.00 15.23 -10.95
CA GLY A 94 -8.34 14.40 -11.96
C GLY A 94 -8.28 12.90 -11.63
N VAL A 95 -8.78 12.47 -10.47
CA VAL A 95 -8.85 11.06 -10.07
C VAL A 95 -10.23 10.70 -9.55
N GLU A 96 -10.53 9.41 -9.59
CA GLU A 96 -11.77 8.85 -9.09
C GLU A 96 -11.55 8.20 -7.73
N PHE A 97 -12.43 8.51 -6.77
CA PHE A 97 -12.47 7.89 -5.45
C PHE A 97 -13.61 6.88 -5.41
N PRO A 98 -13.35 5.59 -5.71
CA PRO A 98 -14.38 4.59 -5.72
C PRO A 98 -14.93 4.36 -4.31
N LEU A 99 -16.21 4.06 -4.25
CA LEU A 99 -16.90 3.65 -3.02
C LEU A 99 -17.26 2.18 -3.07
N ALA A 100 -17.54 1.64 -1.87
CA ALA A 100 -18.19 0.36 -1.73
C ALA A 100 -19.63 0.42 -2.28
N GLU A 101 -20.26 -0.74 -2.43
CA GLU A 101 -21.60 -0.90 -3.00
C GLU A 101 -22.68 -0.14 -2.20
N ASP A 102 -22.45 0.07 -0.89
CA ASP A 102 -23.33 0.79 0.02
C ASP A 102 -23.06 2.32 0.06
N GLY A 103 -22.13 2.82 -0.77
CA GLY A 103 -21.74 4.22 -0.81
C GLY A 103 -20.81 4.67 0.32
N ARG A 104 -20.30 3.76 1.15
CA ARG A 104 -19.28 4.09 2.15
C ARG A 104 -17.87 4.06 1.56
N MET A 105 -16.96 4.69 2.28
CA MET A 105 -15.53 4.56 2.01
C MET A 105 -15.05 3.17 2.41
N TYR A 106 -14.04 2.70 1.68
CA TYR A 106 -13.23 1.53 2.04
C TYR A 106 -11.76 1.86 1.77
N CYS A 107 -10.86 0.92 2.04
CA CYS A 107 -9.42 1.15 1.85
C CYS A 107 -9.09 1.64 0.44
N GLY A 108 -9.76 1.08 -0.57
CA GLY A 108 -9.60 1.43 -1.97
C GLY A 108 -10.08 2.84 -2.35
N THR A 109 -10.88 3.52 -1.53
CA THR A 109 -11.25 4.91 -1.80
C THR A 109 -10.03 5.82 -1.81
N CYS A 110 -9.04 5.53 -0.97
CA CYS A 110 -7.78 6.29 -0.90
C CYS A 110 -6.61 5.53 -1.53
N HIS A 111 -6.59 4.20 -1.41
CA HIS A 111 -5.51 3.36 -1.89
C HIS A 111 -5.70 2.93 -3.36
N LEU A 112 -4.59 2.73 -4.06
CA LEU A 112 -4.57 2.16 -5.41
C LEU A 112 -4.62 0.64 -5.32
N PHE A 113 -5.61 0.07 -5.99
CA PHE A 113 -5.84 -1.35 -6.24
C PHE A 113 -6.59 -1.42 -7.57
N HIS A 114 -6.60 -2.58 -8.21
CA HIS A 114 -7.32 -2.74 -9.48
C HIS A 114 -8.84 -2.61 -9.21
N ASP A 115 -9.50 -1.67 -9.89
CA ASP A 115 -10.95 -1.47 -9.82
C ASP A 115 -11.43 -1.26 -11.24
N PRO A 116 -12.36 -2.09 -11.75
CA PRO A 116 -12.83 -1.99 -13.13
C PRO A 116 -13.52 -0.65 -13.46
N ARG A 117 -13.86 0.16 -12.45
CA ARG A 117 -14.45 1.49 -12.61
C ARG A 117 -13.40 2.59 -12.78
N VAL A 118 -12.13 2.31 -12.50
CA VAL A 118 -11.03 3.29 -12.45
C VAL A 118 -10.06 3.00 -13.58
N ASP A 119 -9.59 4.05 -14.26
CA ASP A 119 -8.52 3.90 -15.25
C ASP A 119 -7.20 3.49 -14.57
N GLU A 120 -6.81 2.25 -14.83
CA GLU A 120 -5.67 1.58 -14.22
C GLU A 120 -4.32 2.11 -14.68
N VAL A 121 -4.26 2.96 -15.72
CA VAL A 121 -3.02 3.62 -16.17
C VAL A 121 -2.41 4.49 -15.06
N THR A 122 -3.22 4.93 -14.09
CA THR A 122 -2.76 5.66 -12.90
C THR A 122 -2.16 4.76 -11.79
N LEU A 123 -2.29 3.43 -11.89
CA LEU A 123 -1.78 2.45 -10.90
C LEU A 123 -0.27 2.18 -11.02
N ALA A 124 0.39 2.65 -12.07
CA ALA A 124 1.65 2.07 -12.54
C ALA A 124 2.94 2.59 -11.86
N ALA A 125 2.91 3.66 -11.08
CA ALA A 125 4.14 4.22 -10.50
C ALA A 125 4.10 4.21 -8.97
N PRO A 126 4.92 3.37 -8.28
CA PRO A 126 5.08 3.50 -6.84
C PRO A 126 5.58 4.92 -6.52
N ARG A 127 4.74 5.68 -5.83
CA ARG A 127 5.12 7.03 -5.39
C ARG A 127 6.20 6.93 -4.33
N THR A 128 7.31 7.63 -4.55
CA THR A 128 8.34 7.79 -3.53
C THR A 128 7.74 8.52 -2.33
N LEU A 129 8.06 8.07 -1.12
CA LEU A 129 7.74 8.80 0.09
C LEU A 129 8.26 10.24 -0.02
N PRO A 130 7.44 11.27 0.26
CA PRO A 130 7.91 12.65 0.21
C PRO A 130 9.07 12.86 1.19
N SER A 131 10.09 13.61 0.78
CA SER A 131 11.23 13.97 1.63
C SER A 131 10.93 15.13 2.58
N GLU A 132 9.83 15.85 2.34
CA GLU A 132 9.40 17.07 3.02
C GLU A 132 7.91 17.01 3.42
N GLY A 133 7.42 18.04 4.12
CA GLY A 133 6.04 18.12 4.62
C GLY A 133 5.72 17.21 5.81
N ILE A 134 4.43 17.16 6.18
CA ILE A 134 3.92 16.42 7.35
C ILE A 134 4.28 14.93 7.27
N ALA A 135 4.15 14.32 6.10
CA ALA A 135 4.51 12.91 5.90
C ALA A 135 6.00 12.63 6.19
N ALA A 136 6.91 13.55 5.83
CA ALA A 136 8.32 13.41 6.15
C ALA A 136 8.62 13.66 7.64
N GLU A 137 7.87 14.55 8.29
CA GLU A 137 7.95 14.75 9.74
C GLU A 137 7.51 13.52 10.52
N ILE A 138 6.37 12.92 10.14
CA ILE A 138 5.89 11.66 10.71
C ILE A 138 6.95 10.57 10.53
N ARG A 139 7.50 10.41 9.31
CA ARG A 139 8.56 9.43 9.06
C ARG A 139 9.76 9.61 10.00
N ARG A 140 10.29 10.84 10.10
CA ARG A 140 11.42 11.15 10.99
C ARG A 140 11.10 10.86 12.46
N ALA A 141 9.89 11.18 12.91
CA ALA A 141 9.44 10.91 14.27
C ALA A 141 9.35 9.40 14.55
N THR A 142 8.76 8.63 13.64
CA THR A 142 8.69 7.17 13.73
C THR A 142 10.07 6.52 13.72
N GLU A 143 10.96 6.92 12.81
CA GLU A 143 12.35 6.42 12.76
C GLU A 143 13.09 6.66 14.07
N LYS A 144 12.94 7.86 14.65
CA LYS A 144 13.51 8.18 15.97
C LYS A 144 12.95 7.28 17.06
N GLN A 145 11.63 7.03 17.07
CA GLN A 145 11.00 6.17 18.07
C GLN A 145 11.45 4.71 17.94
N VAL A 146 11.52 4.16 16.72
CA VAL A 146 12.01 2.80 16.48
C VAL A 146 13.47 2.66 16.92
N ARG A 147 14.34 3.62 16.59
CA ARG A 147 15.73 3.61 17.06
C ARG A 147 15.83 3.59 18.58
N SER A 148 15.01 4.40 19.27
CA SER A 148 14.96 4.39 20.74
C SER A 148 14.52 3.04 21.30
N LEU A 149 13.53 2.38 20.68
CA LEU A 149 13.06 1.06 21.11
C LEU A 149 14.11 -0.04 20.87
N LEU A 150 14.77 -0.04 19.71
CA LEU A 150 15.84 -0.99 19.40
C LEU A 150 17.06 -0.79 20.31
N ALA A 151 17.38 0.45 20.70
CA ALA A 151 18.45 0.73 21.66
C ALA A 151 18.17 0.16 23.06
N LEU A 152 16.90 -0.06 23.42
CA LEU A 152 16.53 -0.72 24.67
C LEU A 152 16.65 -2.26 24.59
N ARG A 153 16.81 -2.81 23.39
CA ARG A 153 16.94 -4.25 23.12
C ARG A 153 18.13 -4.52 22.18
N PRO A 154 19.37 -4.24 22.62
CA PRO A 154 20.56 -4.41 21.78
C PRO A 154 20.80 -5.85 21.32
N GLU A 155 20.22 -6.83 22.04
CA GLU A 155 20.22 -8.24 21.67
C GLU A 155 19.24 -8.61 20.54
N SER A 156 18.33 -7.71 20.16
CA SER A 156 17.39 -7.96 19.09
C SER A 156 18.05 -7.80 17.72
N GLU A 157 18.09 -8.87 16.93
CA GLU A 157 18.54 -8.86 15.53
C GLU A 157 17.45 -8.32 14.57
N VAL A 158 16.62 -7.38 15.05
CA VAL A 158 15.49 -6.87 14.28
C VAL A 158 16.00 -5.85 13.28
N GLU A 159 16.04 -6.24 12.00
CA GLU A 159 16.18 -5.29 10.91
C GLU A 159 14.86 -4.54 10.71
N TRP A 160 14.94 -3.21 10.71
CA TRP A 160 13.80 -2.33 10.45
C TRP A 160 14.12 -1.44 9.26
N SER A 161 13.11 -1.23 8.43
CA SER A 161 13.11 -0.17 7.42
C SER A 161 11.70 0.38 7.25
N PHE A 162 11.60 1.65 6.88
CA PHE A 162 10.37 2.16 6.28
C PHE A 162 10.24 1.48 4.93
N ALA A 163 9.17 0.72 4.68
CA ALA A 163 8.92 0.14 3.37
C ALA A 163 8.33 1.24 2.45
N PRO A 164 9.11 1.85 1.54
CA PRO A 164 8.57 2.89 0.65
C PRO A 164 7.57 2.31 -0.35
N LYS A 165 7.57 0.98 -0.51
CA LYS A 165 6.79 0.27 -1.53
C LYS A 165 5.28 0.25 -1.25
N SER A 166 4.85 0.35 0.01
CA SER A 166 3.41 0.29 0.37
C SER A 166 2.71 1.65 0.32
N THR A 167 3.44 2.74 0.46
CA THR A 167 2.90 4.11 0.40
C THR A 167 2.72 4.62 -1.02
N GLY A 168 3.26 3.88 -2.00
CA GLY A 168 3.13 4.18 -3.43
C GLY A 168 1.71 4.01 -3.98
N PHE A 169 0.82 3.36 -3.23
CA PHE A 169 -0.54 3.02 -3.66
C PHE A 169 -1.57 3.98 -3.09
N LEU A 170 -1.43 5.29 -3.32
CA LEU A 170 -2.47 6.27 -2.98
C LEU A 170 -2.99 6.93 -4.25
N ARG A 171 -4.27 7.29 -4.28
CA ARG A 171 -4.91 7.90 -5.44
C ARG A 171 -4.46 9.34 -5.66
N LEU A 172 -4.25 10.10 -4.59
CA LEU A 172 -3.61 11.42 -4.62
C LEU A 172 -2.35 11.47 -3.75
N PRO A 173 -1.39 12.36 -4.07
CA PRO A 173 -0.19 12.53 -3.25
C PRO A 173 -0.54 12.87 -1.80
N LEU A 174 0.30 12.39 -0.87
CA LEU A 174 0.33 12.90 0.50
C LEU A 174 1.19 14.16 0.63
N ALA A 175 2.04 14.45 -0.36
CA ALA A 175 2.73 15.72 -0.41
C ALA A 175 1.69 16.84 -0.50
N ASP A 176 1.92 17.93 0.23
CA ASP A 176 1.06 19.11 0.26
C ASP A 176 -0.42 18.84 0.65
N ASP A 177 -0.66 17.73 1.34
CA ASP A 177 -1.97 17.30 1.83
C ASP A 177 -3.03 17.11 0.73
N GLU A 178 -2.64 16.93 -0.54
CA GLU A 178 -3.58 16.86 -1.69
C GLU A 178 -4.69 15.82 -1.48
N LEU A 179 -4.35 14.62 -1.01
CA LEU A 179 -5.33 13.57 -0.73
C LEU A 179 -6.36 13.98 0.33
N CYS A 180 -5.90 14.57 1.43
CA CYS A 180 -6.76 14.95 2.54
C CYS A 180 -7.63 16.16 2.15
N LEU A 181 -7.02 17.16 1.53
CA LEU A 181 -7.69 18.39 1.11
C LEU A 181 -8.70 18.16 0.00
N ALA A 182 -8.55 17.10 -0.81
CA ALA A 182 -9.54 16.74 -1.81
C ALA A 182 -10.97 16.63 -1.23
N CYS A 183 -11.11 16.09 -0.02
CA CYS A 183 -12.39 15.97 0.69
C CYS A 183 -12.56 17.03 1.80
N HIS A 184 -11.47 17.46 2.46
CA HIS A 184 -11.52 18.30 3.65
C HIS A 184 -11.18 19.78 3.41
N GLU A 185 -11.14 20.25 2.15
CA GLU A 185 -10.78 21.64 1.80
C GLU A 185 -11.56 22.70 2.60
N ARG A 186 -12.87 22.47 2.80
CA ARG A 186 -13.75 23.41 3.52
C ARG A 186 -13.40 23.51 5.01
N GLU A 187 -13.05 22.39 5.62
CA GLU A 187 -12.68 22.32 7.03
C GLU A 187 -11.30 22.93 7.28
N ALA A 188 -10.39 22.77 6.32
CA ALA A 188 -9.07 23.37 6.36
C ALA A 188 -9.11 24.90 6.24
N LYS A 189 -10.01 25.46 5.42
CA LYS A 189 -10.18 26.92 5.24
C LYS A 189 -10.94 27.61 6.38
N GLY A 190 -11.60 26.85 7.24
CA GLY A 190 -12.35 27.35 8.40
C GLY A 190 -11.54 27.42 9.70
N ARG A 191 -10.24 27.11 9.65
CA ARG A 191 -9.26 27.25 10.74
C ARG A 191 -8.32 28.42 10.46
#